data_AF-A0A2H9T464-F1
#
_entry.id   AF-A0A2H9T464-F1
#
_cell.length_a   1.000
_cell.length_b   1.000
_cell.length_c   1.000
_cell.angle_alpha   90.00
_cell.angle_beta   90.00
_cell.angle_gamma   90.00
#
_symmetry.space_group_name_H-M   'P 1'
#
loop_
_entity.id
_entity.type
_entity.pdbx_description
1 polymer ?
#
loop_
_entity_poly.entity_id
_entity_poly.type
_entity_poly.pdbx_seq_one_letter_code
_entity_poly.pdbx_strand_id
1 'polypeptide(L)'
;MSNKTAARIAVRDTLQELIVLNRDFRFSVLEDEQLPAWTMKEQPDNEATINDDDNIIEDRQRAVEAATRLTYKESQHRQETIRLPGIIGISSETLYIAQALNHARDKFKTAMTTYRKLFGDSIKVIEETS
;
A
#
# COMPACT_ATOMS: atom_id res chain seq x y z
N MET A 1 0.49 -26.58 21.03
CA MET A 1 0.81 -25.87 19.77
C MET A 1 2.23 -25.34 19.88
N SER A 2 3.09 -25.47 18.86
CA SER A 2 4.48 -24.99 18.95
C SER A 2 4.57 -23.46 18.87
N ASN A 3 5.51 -22.83 19.58
CA ASN A 3 5.76 -21.38 19.51
C ASN A 3 6.02 -20.90 18.08
N LYS A 4 6.66 -21.73 17.25
CA LYS A 4 6.88 -21.44 15.83
C LYS A 4 5.58 -21.43 15.02
N THR A 5 4.68 -22.36 15.32
CA THR A 5 3.35 -22.42 14.70
C THR A 5 2.52 -21.19 15.09
N ALA A 6 2.52 -20.81 16.37
CA ALA A 6 1.82 -19.63 16.85
C ALA A 6 2.32 -18.34 16.16
N ALA A 7 3.63 -18.16 16.04
CA ALA A 7 4.19 -16.99 15.36
C ALA A 7 3.86 -16.95 13.85
N ARG A 8 3.83 -18.11 13.16
CA ARG A 8 3.36 -18.18 11.76
C ARG A 8 1.89 -17.82 11.61
N ILE A 9 1.04 -18.29 12.53
CA ILE A 9 -0.38 -17.94 12.55
C ILE A 9 -0.53 -16.43 12.74
N ALA A 10 0.19 -15.81 13.68
CA ALA A 10 0.14 -14.37 13.90
C ALA A 10 0.54 -13.56 12.64
N VAL A 11 1.60 -13.97 11.93
CA VAL A 11 2.00 -13.34 10.66
C VAL A 11 0.91 -13.50 9.60
N ARG A 12 0.33 -14.70 9.46
CA ARG A 12 -0.74 -14.96 8.49
C ARG A 12 -1.97 -14.10 8.79
N ASP A 13 -2.42 -14.08 10.03
CA ASP A 13 -3.67 -13.42 10.42
C ASP A 13 -3.54 -11.90 10.26
N THR A 14 -2.41 -11.32 10.65
CA THR A 14 -2.13 -9.90 10.44
C THR A 14 -1.95 -9.54 8.95
N LEU A 15 -1.40 -10.44 8.13
CA LEU A 15 -1.34 -10.26 6.68
C LEU A 15 -2.74 -10.29 6.05
N GLN A 16 -3.60 -11.20 6.49
CA GLN A 16 -4.98 -11.29 6.00
C GLN A 16 -5.78 -10.04 6.36
N GLU A 17 -5.68 -9.56 7.61
CA GLU A 17 -6.27 -8.27 8.04
C GLU A 17 -5.77 -7.12 7.17
N LEU A 18 -4.47 -7.04 6.93
CA LEU A 18 -3.86 -6.03 6.06
C LEU A 18 -4.41 -6.07 4.63
N ILE A 19 -4.52 -7.25 4.01
CA ILE A 19 -5.02 -7.39 2.63
C ILE A 19 -6.47 -6.94 2.52
N VAL A 20 -7.31 -7.32 3.48
CA VAL A 20 -8.74 -6.92 3.49
C VAL A 20 -8.85 -5.40 3.61
N LEU A 21 -8.22 -4.79 4.62
CA LEU A 21 -8.27 -3.34 4.80
C LEU A 21 -7.63 -2.57 3.65
N ASN A 22 -6.62 -3.14 2.99
CA ASN A 22 -6.00 -2.53 1.83
C ASN A 22 -6.95 -2.47 0.62
N ARG A 23 -7.76 -3.53 0.44
CA ARG A 23 -8.81 -3.58 -0.58
C ARG A 23 -9.97 -2.65 -0.24
N ASP A 24 -10.41 -2.62 1.00
CA ASP A 24 -11.50 -1.75 1.46
C ASP A 24 -11.10 -0.28 1.30
N PHE A 25 -9.89 0.08 1.74
CA PHE A 25 -9.33 1.42 1.50
C PHE A 25 -9.29 1.78 0.02
N ARG A 26 -8.91 0.83 -0.85
CA ARG A 26 -8.92 1.05 -2.30
C ARG A 26 -10.30 1.42 -2.82
N PHE A 27 -11.33 0.68 -2.39
CA PHE A 27 -12.70 0.96 -2.83
C PHE A 27 -13.21 2.30 -2.30
N SER A 28 -13.04 2.57 -1.01
CA SER A 28 -13.54 3.82 -0.42
C SER A 28 -12.87 5.07 -1.00
N VAL A 29 -11.56 5.01 -1.29
CA VAL A 29 -10.88 6.12 -2.00
C VAL A 29 -11.47 6.34 -3.40
N LEU A 30 -11.90 5.29 -4.10
CA LEU A 30 -12.51 5.40 -5.42
C LEU A 30 -13.96 5.87 -5.37
N GLU A 31 -14.69 5.59 -4.29
CA GLU A 31 -16.07 6.10 -4.07
C GLU A 31 -16.10 7.60 -3.75
N ASP A 32 -14.99 8.16 -3.24
CA ASP A 32 -14.80 9.59 -3.03
C ASP A 32 -14.55 10.39 -4.35
N GLU A 33 -15.11 9.95 -5.48
CA GLU A 33 -14.82 10.47 -6.83
C GLU A 33 -15.09 11.97 -6.99
N GLN A 34 -16.05 12.52 -6.25
CA GLN A 34 -16.44 13.94 -6.30
C GLN A 34 -15.48 14.85 -5.50
N LEU A 35 -14.54 14.28 -4.74
CA LEU A 35 -13.56 15.05 -3.98
C LEU A 35 -12.34 15.38 -4.85
N PRO A 36 -11.69 16.54 -4.64
CA PRO A 36 -10.52 16.94 -5.43
C PRO A 36 -9.41 15.90 -5.39
N ALA A 37 -8.75 15.66 -6.52
CA ALA A 37 -7.57 14.83 -6.61
C ALA A 37 -6.57 15.49 -7.56
N TRP A 38 -5.29 15.43 -7.19
CA TRP A 38 -4.20 15.92 -8.01
C TRP A 38 -2.95 15.06 -7.77
N THR A 39 -2.32 14.58 -8.83
CA THR A 39 -1.03 13.90 -8.75
C THR A 39 -0.03 14.46 -9.75
N MET A 40 1.25 14.47 -9.38
CA MET A 40 2.32 14.92 -10.26
C MET A 40 2.47 13.93 -11.42
N LYS A 41 2.35 14.44 -12.65
CA LYS A 41 2.59 13.70 -13.89
C LYS A 41 4.09 13.78 -14.24
N GLU A 42 4.72 12.64 -14.56
CA GLU A 42 6.15 12.57 -14.91
C GLU A 42 6.47 13.21 -16.28
N GLN A 43 5.46 13.41 -17.13
CA GLN A 43 5.55 14.21 -18.34
C GLN A 43 4.38 15.19 -18.41
N PRO A 44 4.61 16.46 -18.79
CA PRO A 44 3.54 17.35 -19.18
C PRO A 44 3.03 16.85 -20.53
N ASP A 45 1.93 16.09 -20.53
CA ASP A 45 1.22 15.82 -21.77
C ASP A 45 0.71 17.16 -22.31
N ASN A 46 1.07 17.44 -23.57
CA ASN A 46 0.56 18.55 -24.35
C ASN A 46 -0.94 18.67 -24.10
N GLU A 47 -1.35 19.85 -23.61
CA GLU A 47 -2.70 20.22 -23.17
C GLU A 47 -3.76 19.79 -24.20
N ALA A 48 -4.23 18.56 -24.10
CA ALA A 48 -5.45 18.12 -24.71
C ALA A 48 -6.54 18.31 -23.67
N THR A 49 -7.50 19.16 -24.01
CA THR A 49 -8.79 19.44 -23.37
C THR A 49 -9.48 18.16 -22.90
N ILE A 50 -9.04 17.64 -21.76
CA ILE A 50 -9.73 16.62 -20.97
C ILE A 50 -10.45 17.41 -19.88
N ASN A 51 -11.76 17.17 -19.72
CA ASN A 51 -12.56 17.87 -18.71
C ASN A 51 -11.89 17.74 -17.34
N ASP A 52 -11.98 18.76 -16.49
CA ASP A 52 -11.36 18.74 -15.15
C ASP A 52 -11.80 17.51 -14.34
N ASP A 53 -13.03 17.04 -14.51
CA ASP A 53 -13.58 15.84 -13.86
C ASP A 53 -12.87 14.54 -14.29
N ASP A 54 -12.56 14.39 -15.59
CA ASP A 54 -11.87 13.20 -16.11
C ASP A 54 -10.41 13.13 -15.58
N ASN A 55 -9.78 14.29 -15.37
CA ASN A 55 -8.45 14.38 -14.76
C ASN A 55 -8.47 14.00 -13.26
N ILE A 56 -9.52 14.37 -12.52
CA ILE A 56 -9.68 14.01 -11.10
C ILE A 56 -9.82 12.50 -10.92
N ILE A 57 -10.64 11.85 -11.77
CA ILE A 57 -10.81 10.39 -11.72
C ILE A 57 -9.49 9.67 -12.00
N GLU A 58 -8.75 10.12 -13.02
CA GLU A 58 -7.46 9.53 -13.37
C GLU A 58 -6.41 9.71 -12.26
N ASP A 59 -6.31 10.90 -11.66
CA ASP A 59 -5.40 11.19 -10.56
C ASP A 59 -5.70 10.34 -9.32
N ARG A 60 -6.99 10.17 -8.98
CA ARG A 60 -7.45 9.33 -7.88
C ARG A 60 -7.13 7.86 -8.11
N GLN A 61 -7.35 7.37 -9.33
CA GLN A 61 -6.99 6.01 -9.71
C GLN A 61 -5.48 5.76 -9.58
N ARG A 62 -4.65 6.69 -10.07
CA ARG A 62 -3.18 6.60 -9.94
C ARG A 62 -2.74 6.63 -8.47
N ALA A 63 -3.29 7.56 -7.69
CA ALA A 63 -2.99 7.69 -6.26
C ALA A 63 -3.30 6.42 -5.48
N VAL A 64 -4.51 5.86 -5.67
CA VAL A 64 -4.92 4.66 -4.94
C VAL A 64 -4.13 3.44 -5.39
N GLU A 65 -3.87 3.29 -6.69
CA GLU A 65 -3.08 2.18 -7.21
C GLU A 65 -1.64 2.20 -6.64
N ALA A 66 -1.02 3.38 -6.57
CA ALA A 66 0.29 3.54 -5.94
C ALA A 66 0.25 3.23 -4.44
N ALA A 67 -0.77 3.70 -3.72
CA ALA A 67 -0.89 3.53 -2.26
C ALA A 67 -1.24 2.09 -1.82
N THR A 68 -1.90 1.32 -2.68
CA THR A 68 -2.39 -0.04 -2.35
C THR A 68 -1.63 -1.16 -3.04
N ARG A 69 -0.57 -0.87 -3.80
CA ARG A 69 0.23 -1.92 -4.44
C ARG A 69 1.09 -2.66 -3.41
N LEU A 70 0.82 -3.96 -3.25
CA LEU A 70 1.55 -4.84 -2.32
C LEU A 70 2.62 -5.72 -3.00
N THR A 71 2.62 -5.77 -4.34
CA THR A 71 3.52 -6.62 -5.13
C THR A 71 4.28 -5.81 -6.17
N TYR A 72 5.48 -6.26 -6.50
CA TYR A 72 6.25 -5.69 -7.61
C TYR A 72 5.60 -6.06 -8.95
N LYS A 73 5.72 -5.18 -9.95
CA LYS A 73 5.52 -5.58 -11.35
C LYS A 73 6.66 -6.52 -11.77
N GLU A 74 6.41 -7.41 -12.72
CA GLU A 74 7.42 -8.40 -13.17
C GLU A 74 8.73 -7.74 -13.66
N SER A 75 8.62 -6.58 -14.31
CA SER A 75 9.75 -5.81 -14.83
C SER A 75 10.34 -4.79 -13.84
N GLN A 76 9.78 -4.66 -12.64
CA GLN A 76 10.21 -3.64 -11.67
C GLN A 76 11.46 -4.08 -10.92
N HIS A 77 12.40 -3.15 -10.73
CA HIS A 77 13.56 -3.40 -9.89
C HIS A 77 13.12 -3.57 -8.42
N ARG A 78 13.49 -4.66 -7.76
CA ARG A 78 12.97 -5.04 -6.42
C ARG A 78 13.33 -4.08 -5.28
N GLN A 79 14.24 -3.14 -5.52
CA GLN A 79 14.63 -2.09 -4.56
C GLN A 79 14.01 -0.73 -4.89
N GLU A 80 13.32 -0.61 -6.03
CA GLU A 80 12.71 0.63 -6.46
C GLU A 80 11.40 0.88 -5.72
N THR A 81 11.31 2.06 -5.10
CA THR A 81 10.10 2.53 -4.45
C THR A 81 9.30 3.37 -5.44
N ILE A 82 8.05 3.00 -5.68
CA ILE A 82 7.13 3.83 -6.47
C ILE A 82 6.91 5.14 -5.72
N ARG A 83 7.12 6.27 -6.40
CA ARG A 83 6.89 7.60 -5.86
C ARG A 83 5.87 8.31 -6.73
N LEU A 84 4.76 8.71 -6.14
CA LEU A 84 3.72 9.49 -6.81
C LEU A 84 3.34 10.66 -5.90
N PRO A 85 4.03 11.81 -6.01
CA PRO A 85 3.67 13.02 -5.27
C PRO A 85 2.28 13.50 -5.68
N GLY A 86 1.46 13.92 -4.73
CA GLY A 86 0.09 14.36 -5.00
C GLY A 86 -0.71 14.62 -3.73
N ILE A 87 -1.94 15.12 -3.90
CA ILE A 87 -2.91 15.35 -2.83
C ILE A 87 -4.27 14.86 -3.32
N ILE A 88 -4.95 14.09 -2.49
CA ILE A 88 -6.33 13.64 -2.75
C ILE A 88 -7.22 13.97 -1.55
N GLY A 89 -8.43 14.44 -1.83
CA GLY A 89 -9.50 14.55 -0.85
C GLY A 89 -10.12 13.19 -0.58
N ILE A 90 -10.38 12.91 0.69
CA ILE A 90 -11.05 11.70 1.16
C ILE A 90 -12.15 12.08 2.16
N SER A 91 -13.22 11.28 2.21
CA SER A 91 -14.27 11.44 3.21
C SER A 91 -13.80 11.01 4.61
N SER A 92 -14.60 11.35 5.63
CA SER A 92 -14.33 10.91 7.00
C SER A 92 -14.39 9.38 7.16
N GLU A 93 -15.23 8.71 6.36
CA GLU A 93 -15.32 7.25 6.33
C GLU A 93 -14.04 6.64 5.76
N THR A 94 -13.58 7.11 4.60
CA THR A 94 -12.30 6.70 4.02
C THR A 94 -11.13 6.97 4.95
N LEU A 95 -11.14 8.08 5.69
CA LEU A 95 -10.11 8.38 6.70
C LEU A 95 -10.06 7.34 7.83
N TYR A 96 -11.22 6.88 8.33
CA TYR A 96 -11.27 5.84 9.36
C TYR A 96 -10.67 4.52 8.85
N ILE A 97 -10.99 4.15 7.61
CA ILE A 97 -10.43 2.96 6.96
C ILE A 97 -8.90 3.12 6.76
N ALA A 98 -8.43 4.30 6.38
CA ALA A 98 -7.00 4.60 6.25
C ALA A 98 -6.24 4.44 7.58
N GLN A 99 -6.83 4.88 8.68
CA GLN A 99 -6.27 4.71 10.03
C GLN A 99 -6.20 3.24 10.42
N ALA A 100 -7.27 2.47 10.16
CA ALA A 100 -7.29 1.03 10.39
C ALA A 100 -6.22 0.30 9.55
N LEU A 101 -6.06 0.68 8.28
CA LEU A 101 -5.03 0.15 7.39
C LEU A 101 -3.63 0.42 7.92
N ASN A 102 -3.35 1.64 8.41
CA ASN A 102 -2.05 1.96 9.00
C ASN A 102 -1.78 1.11 10.25
N HIS A 103 -2.78 0.92 11.10
CA HIS A 103 -2.65 0.06 12.27
C HIS A 103 -2.38 -1.41 11.88
N ALA A 104 -3.05 -1.93 10.84
CA ALA A 104 -2.81 -3.27 10.31
C ALA A 104 -1.39 -3.42 9.72
N ARG A 105 -0.86 -2.39 9.04
CA ARG A 105 0.53 -2.36 8.57
C ARG A 105 1.52 -2.48 9.73
N ASP A 106 1.29 -1.75 10.82
CA ASP A 106 2.15 -1.78 12.00
C ASP A 106 2.09 -3.13 12.74
N LYS A 107 0.88 -3.71 12.87
CA LYS A 107 0.68 -5.06 13.41
C LYS A 107 1.44 -6.10 12.59
N PHE A 108 1.29 -6.07 11.27
CA PHE A 108 1.98 -7.01 10.37
C PHE A 108 3.50 -6.86 10.46
N LYS A 109 4.02 -5.62 10.43
CA LYS A 109 5.45 -5.33 10.63
C LYS A 109 5.95 -5.91 11.95
N THR A 110 5.20 -5.72 13.03
CA THR A 110 5.54 -6.22 14.36
C THR A 110 5.54 -7.76 14.41
N ALA A 111 4.53 -8.41 13.82
CA ALA A 111 4.46 -9.86 13.74
C ALA A 111 5.64 -10.43 12.94
N MET A 112 5.97 -9.82 11.79
CA MET A 112 7.10 -10.21 10.96
C MET A 112 8.44 -10.02 11.68
N THR A 113 8.65 -8.88 12.34
CA THR A 113 9.87 -8.63 13.12
C THR A 113 10.00 -9.63 14.26
N THR A 114 8.92 -9.93 14.97
CA THR A 114 8.91 -10.92 16.05
C THR A 114 9.23 -12.32 15.52
N TYR A 115 8.59 -12.73 14.42
CA TYR A 115 8.87 -14.01 13.78
C TYR A 115 10.35 -14.13 13.37
N ARG A 116 10.92 -13.09 12.76
CA ARG A 116 12.35 -13.05 12.39
C ARG A 116 13.27 -13.08 13.60
N LYS A 117 12.97 -12.36 14.68
CA LYS A 117 13.78 -12.38 15.91
C LYS A 117 13.81 -13.77 16.56
N LEU A 118 12.70 -14.49 16.55
CA LEU A 118 12.58 -15.78 17.23
C LEU A 118 13.02 -16.97 16.37
N PHE A 119 12.89 -16.87 15.04
CA PHE A 119 13.05 -18.00 14.13
C PHE A 119 13.82 -17.66 12.84
N GLY A 120 14.35 -16.45 12.73
CA GLY A 120 14.96 -15.91 11.51
C GLY A 120 16.48 -15.96 11.46
N ASP A 121 17.16 -16.66 12.37
CA ASP A 121 18.62 -16.81 12.31
C ASP A 121 19.05 -17.74 11.17
N SER A 122 19.17 -17.13 10.01
CA SER A 122 20.35 -17.22 9.17
C SER A 122 20.53 -15.84 8.53
N ILE A 123 21.06 -14.88 9.30
CA ILE A 123 21.86 -13.75 8.77
C ILE A 123 23.14 -14.36 8.17
N LYS A 124 22.97 -15.19 7.14
CA LYS A 124 24.00 -15.63 6.20
C LYS A 124 23.62 -15.24 4.77
N VAL A 125 22.40 -14.76 4.55
CA VAL A 125 21.88 -14.45 3.21
C VAL A 125 22.05 -12.97 2.83
N ILE A 126 22.34 -12.09 3.79
CA ILE A 126 22.50 -10.65 3.51
C ILE A 126 23.92 -10.29 3.05
N GLU A 127 24.93 -11.13 3.32
CA GLU A 127 26.31 -10.91 2.86
C GLU A 127 26.59 -11.44 1.44
N GLU A 128 25.75 -12.31 0.87
CA GLU A 128 25.99 -12.90 -0.47
C GLU A 128 25.37 -12.10 -1.63
N THR A 129 24.79 -10.92 -1.36
CA THR A 129 24.16 -10.08 -2.42
C THR A 129 24.61 -8.61 -2.42
N SER A 130 25.74 -8.29 -1.76
CA SER A 130 26.39 -6.97 -1.89
C SER A 130 27.57 -7.01 -2.86
#